data_AF-A0A8H8DCY4-F1
#
_entry.id   AF-A0A8H8DCY4-F1
#
_cell.length_a   1.000
_cell.length_b   1.000
_cell.length_c   1.000
_cell.angle_alpha   90.00
_cell.angle_beta   90.00
_cell.angle_gamma   90.00
#
_symmetry.space_group_name_H-M   'P 1'
#
loop_
_entity.id
_entity.type
_entity.pdbx_description
1 polymer ?
#
loop_
_entity_poly.entity_id
_entity_poly.type
_entity_poly.pdbx_seq_one_letter_code
_entity_poly.pdbx_strand_id
1 'polypeptide(L)'
;MDNIDIEIDSDEVLNLEQQQYQIGYQEGVEQSAKEQYLEGKQFGYQTGFQRFLIVGYIHGLIEKWEDNMSEYGGDGVEKKKLEAIQGHLQQLKSYVDISNGDDGLSLNNDEKSVAQFEVQLKKARNKLRVICQLCKESWKINEVDKLIETVGGTMQVSENVDDMW
;
A
#
# COMPACT_ATOMS: atom_id res chain seq x y z
N MET A 1 -61.38 35.16 -25.90
CA MET A 1 -60.74 33.99 -25.28
C MET A 1 -59.74 33.55 -26.31
N ASP A 2 -58.48 33.98 -26.14
CA ASP A 2 -57.43 33.64 -27.09
C ASP A 2 -57.07 32.17 -26.88
N ASN A 3 -57.24 31.41 -27.95
CA ASN A 3 -56.88 30.00 -28.02
C ASN A 3 -55.35 29.95 -28.05
N ILE A 4 -54.75 29.49 -26.96
CA ILE A 4 -53.33 29.17 -26.94
C ILE A 4 -53.21 27.83 -27.65
N ASP A 5 -52.87 27.87 -28.94
CA ASP A 5 -52.44 26.66 -29.66
C ASP A 5 -51.11 26.23 -29.05
N ILE A 6 -51.15 25.15 -28.28
CA ILE A 6 -49.96 24.49 -27.76
C ILE A 6 -49.50 23.54 -28.88
N GLU A 7 -48.57 24.00 -29.72
CA GLU A 7 -47.80 23.11 -30.59
C GLU A 7 -46.95 22.20 -29.69
N ILE A 8 -47.48 21.04 -29.35
CA ILE A 8 -46.70 19.96 -28.73
C ILE A 8 -46.06 19.20 -29.89
N ASP A 9 -44.74 19.27 -29.97
CA ASP A 9 -43.96 18.44 -30.88
C ASP A 9 -44.18 16.96 -30.51
N SER A 10 -45.01 16.27 -31.30
CA SER A 10 -45.44 14.90 -30.99
C SER A 10 -44.26 13.91 -31.09
N ASP A 11 -43.21 14.28 -31.83
CA ASP A 11 -41.98 13.48 -31.95
C ASP A 11 -41.15 13.53 -30.65
N GLU A 12 -41.23 14.62 -29.88
CA GLU A 12 -40.58 14.73 -28.57
C GLU A 12 -41.26 13.82 -27.53
N VAL A 13 -42.59 13.75 -27.55
CA VAL A 13 -43.37 12.86 -26.67
C VAL A 13 -43.15 11.39 -27.02
N LEU A 14 -43.04 11.05 -28.30
CA LEU A 14 -42.82 9.67 -28.77
C LEU A 14 -41.41 9.15 -28.46
N ASN A 15 -40.42 10.03 -28.30
CA ASN A 15 -39.02 9.66 -28.01
C ASN A 15 -38.62 9.87 -26.53
N LEU A 16 -39.57 10.24 -25.67
CA LEU A 16 -39.30 10.56 -24.26
C LEU A 16 -38.58 9.43 -23.52
N GLU A 17 -38.98 8.18 -23.71
CA GLU A 17 -38.33 7.03 -23.07
C GLU A 17 -36.86 6.88 -23.48
N GLN A 18 -36.57 7.06 -24.77
CA GLN A 18 -35.20 6.99 -25.30
C GLN A 18 -34.35 8.15 -24.78
N GLN A 19 -34.93 9.35 -24.67
CA GLN A 19 -34.27 10.53 -24.10
C GLN A 19 -33.97 10.32 -22.61
N GLN A 20 -34.95 9.86 -21.82
CA GLN A 20 -34.77 9.58 -20.40
C GLN A 20 -33.79 8.42 -20.16
N TYR A 21 -33.79 7.39 -21.01
CA TYR A 21 -32.78 6.34 -20.98
C TYR A 21 -31.38 6.89 -21.23
N GLN A 22 -31.22 7.75 -22.25
CA GLN A 22 -29.92 8.35 -22.56
C GLN A 22 -29.42 9.24 -21.42
N ILE A 23 -30.31 10.02 -20.80
CA ILE A 23 -30.02 10.81 -19.60
C ILE A 23 -29.56 9.91 -18.47
N GLY A 24 -30.36 8.91 -18.09
CA GLY A 24 -30.01 8.00 -16.99
C GLY A 24 -28.73 7.19 -17.24
N TYR A 25 -28.48 6.77 -18.48
CA TYR A 25 -27.24 6.11 -18.87
C TYR A 25 -26.05 7.05 -18.70
N GLN A 26 -26.16 8.28 -19.19
CA GLN A 26 -25.08 9.26 -19.11
C GLN A 26 -24.81 9.69 -17.65
N GLU A 27 -25.86 9.94 -16.87
CA GLU A 27 -25.76 10.20 -15.44
C GLU A 27 -25.12 9.03 -14.70
N GLY A 28 -25.50 7.79 -15.03
CA GLY A 28 -24.90 6.58 -14.45
C GLY A 28 -23.41 6.42 -14.78
N VAL A 29 -23.01 6.68 -16.03
CA VAL A 29 -21.60 6.67 -16.44
C VAL A 29 -20.81 7.77 -15.74
N GLU A 30 -21.35 8.98 -15.63
CA GLU A 30 -20.67 10.10 -14.98
C GLU A 30 -20.52 9.88 -13.47
N GLN A 31 -21.58 9.40 -12.82
CA GLN A 31 -21.56 9.11 -11.39
C GLN A 31 -20.64 7.94 -11.06
N SER A 32 -20.69 6.84 -11.82
CA SER A 32 -19.81 5.69 -11.62
C SER A 32 -18.34 6.07 -11.82
N ALA A 33 -18.01 6.86 -12.85
CA ALA A 33 -16.64 7.34 -13.08
C ALA A 33 -16.12 8.18 -11.89
N LYS A 34 -16.98 9.01 -11.31
CA LYS A 34 -16.63 9.83 -10.13
C LYS A 34 -16.44 8.97 -8.88
N GLU A 35 -17.31 8.00 -8.65
CA GLU A 35 -17.22 7.08 -7.51
C GLU A 35 -15.96 6.21 -7.59
N GLN A 36 -15.69 5.60 -8.75
CA GLN A 36 -14.48 4.83 -9.00
C GLN A 36 -13.20 5.65 -8.78
N TYR A 37 -13.21 6.92 -9.21
CA TYR A 37 -12.08 7.81 -8.98
C TYR A 37 -11.86 8.13 -7.50
N LEU A 38 -12.94 8.36 -6.73
CA LEU A 38 -12.86 8.62 -5.30
C LEU A 38 -12.40 7.38 -4.53
N GLU A 39 -12.96 6.22 -4.86
CA GLU A 39 -12.57 4.94 -4.28
C GLU A 39 -11.10 4.63 -4.55
N GLY A 40 -10.66 4.75 -5.80
CA GLY A 40 -9.25 4.54 -6.17
C GLY A 40 -8.29 5.45 -5.40
N LYS A 41 -8.67 6.72 -5.17
CA LYS A 41 -7.91 7.64 -4.32
C LYS A 41 -7.86 7.18 -2.86
N GLN A 42 -9.01 6.80 -2.30
CA GLN A 42 -9.11 6.35 -0.92
C GLN A 42 -8.28 5.08 -0.69
N PHE A 43 -8.37 4.13 -1.62
CA PHE A 43 -7.56 2.92 -1.63
C PHE A 43 -6.06 3.26 -1.70
N GLY A 44 -5.65 4.14 -2.61
CA GLY A 44 -4.26 4.59 -2.70
C GLY A 44 -3.74 5.21 -1.41
N TYR A 45 -4.54 6.04 -0.72
CA TYR A 45 -4.16 6.59 0.59
C TYR A 45 -4.04 5.50 1.64
N GLN A 46 -5.01 4.59 1.73
CA GLN A 46 -4.99 3.48 2.67
C GLN A 46 -3.73 2.63 2.47
N THR A 47 -3.46 2.17 1.25
CA THR A 47 -2.27 1.38 0.93
C THR A 47 -0.98 2.14 1.22
N GLY A 48 -0.91 3.43 0.89
CA GLY A 48 0.25 4.28 1.20
C GLY A 48 0.54 4.35 2.70
N PHE A 49 -0.48 4.60 3.53
CA PHE A 49 -0.35 4.61 4.99
C PHE A 49 0.05 3.24 5.54
N GLN A 50 -0.52 2.14 5.01
CA GLN A 50 -0.16 0.79 5.43
C GLN A 50 1.33 0.52 5.21
N ARG A 51 1.84 0.82 4.01
CA ARG A 51 3.26 0.68 3.65
C ARG A 51 4.16 1.56 4.51
N PHE A 52 3.74 2.82 4.72
CA PHE A 52 4.48 3.77 5.55
C PHE A 52 4.67 3.26 6.98
N LEU A 53 3.62 2.73 7.62
CA LEU A 53 3.70 2.20 8.98
C LEU A 53 4.67 1.03 9.09
N ILE A 54 4.60 0.08 8.16
CA ILE A 54 5.48 -1.10 8.14
C ILE A 54 6.94 -0.68 7.96
N VAL A 55 7.22 0.17 6.96
CA VAL A 55 8.56 0.64 6.65
C VAL A 55 9.11 1.51 7.78
N GLY A 56 8.31 2.42 8.33
CA GLY A 56 8.69 3.27 9.45
C GLY A 56 9.03 2.46 10.70
N TYR A 57 8.28 1.40 10.99
CA TYR A 57 8.59 0.49 12.09
C TYR A 57 9.93 -0.23 11.88
N ILE A 58 10.20 -0.71 10.66
CA ILE A 58 11.49 -1.34 10.33
C ILE A 58 12.64 -0.33 10.48
N HIS A 59 12.47 0.90 10.01
CA HIS A 59 13.46 1.98 10.21
C HIS A 59 13.75 2.23 11.69
N GLY A 60 12.70 2.33 12.52
CA GLY A 60 12.87 2.49 13.97
C GLY A 60 13.62 1.32 14.62
N LEU A 61 13.42 0.08 14.13
CA LEU A 61 14.19 -1.06 14.60
C LEU A 61 15.67 -0.97 14.19
N ILE A 62 15.97 -0.55 12.96
CA ILE A 62 17.34 -0.35 12.49
C ILE A 62 18.04 0.68 13.38
N GLU A 63 17.44 1.85 13.59
CA GLU A 63 17.99 2.92 14.43
C GLU A 63 18.25 2.41 15.86
N LYS A 64 17.28 1.73 16.46
CA LYS A 64 17.44 1.16 17.81
C LYS A 64 18.57 0.11 17.86
N TRP A 65 18.77 -0.70 16.83
CA TRP A 65 19.89 -1.64 16.80
C TRP A 65 21.23 -0.93 16.61
N GLU A 66 21.30 0.07 15.73
CA GLU A 66 22.49 0.89 15.49
C GLU A 66 22.93 1.61 16.79
N ASP A 67 22.01 2.24 17.50
CA ASP A 67 22.27 2.97 18.75
C ASP A 67 22.75 2.07 19.89
N ASN A 68 22.25 0.83 19.95
CA ASN A 68 22.54 -0.12 21.03
C ASN A 68 23.57 -1.18 20.61
N MET A 69 24.40 -0.91 19.59
CA MET A 69 25.39 -1.91 19.14
C MET A 69 26.36 -2.35 20.22
N SER A 70 26.67 -1.49 21.21
CA SER A 70 27.49 -1.87 22.36
C SER A 70 26.85 -2.92 23.27
N GLU A 71 25.51 -3.06 23.26
CA GLU A 71 24.81 -4.05 24.07
C GLU A 71 24.88 -5.45 23.46
N TYR A 72 25.12 -5.55 22.15
CA TYR A 72 25.16 -6.81 21.42
C TYR A 72 26.54 -7.46 21.37
N GLY A 73 27.56 -6.79 21.94
CA GLY A 73 28.92 -7.28 22.01
C GLY A 73 29.67 -6.98 23.32
N GLY A 74 30.56 -7.88 23.64
CA GLY A 74 31.50 -7.94 24.77
C GLY A 74 32.67 -8.86 24.40
N ASP A 75 33.43 -9.34 25.40
CA ASP A 75 34.86 -9.58 25.21
C ASP A 75 35.24 -10.68 24.18
N GLY A 76 36.19 -10.35 23.29
CA GLY A 76 36.89 -11.23 22.34
C GLY A 76 36.09 -11.93 21.24
N VAL A 77 35.12 -12.78 21.61
CA VAL A 77 34.31 -13.62 20.69
C VAL A 77 33.15 -12.83 20.07
N GLU A 78 32.72 -11.75 20.70
CA GLU A 78 31.54 -11.00 20.28
C GLU A 78 31.84 -9.96 19.18
N LYS A 79 33.11 -9.74 18.82
CA LYS A 79 33.48 -8.84 17.70
C LYS A 79 32.99 -9.36 16.34
N LYS A 80 33.15 -10.65 16.04
CA LYS A 80 32.66 -11.24 14.78
C LYS A 80 31.14 -11.21 14.70
N LYS A 81 30.47 -11.37 15.84
CA LYS A 81 29.01 -11.26 15.94
C LYS A 81 28.56 -9.82 15.66
N LEU A 82 29.24 -8.83 16.24
CA LEU A 82 28.98 -7.42 15.96
C LEU A 82 29.17 -7.09 14.47
N GLU A 83 30.27 -7.53 13.86
CA GLU A 83 30.52 -7.34 12.43
C GLU A 83 29.41 -7.98 11.56
N ALA A 84 28.93 -9.17 11.95
CA ALA A 84 27.81 -9.81 11.26
C ALA A 84 26.50 -9.04 11.42
N ILE A 85 26.18 -8.54 12.62
CA ILE A 85 24.98 -7.72 12.86
C ILE A 85 25.06 -6.43 12.04
N GLN A 86 26.21 -5.75 12.03
CA GLN A 86 26.43 -4.54 11.22
C GLN A 86 26.22 -4.81 9.73
N GLY A 87 26.79 -5.89 9.20
CA GLY A 87 26.60 -6.26 7.78
C GLY A 87 25.14 -6.57 7.44
N HIS A 88 24.41 -7.22 8.34
CA HIS A 88 22.97 -7.46 8.15
C HIS A 88 22.12 -6.19 8.27
N LEU A 89 22.46 -5.27 9.18
CA LEU A 89 21.79 -3.97 9.32
C LEU A 89 21.98 -3.13 8.06
N GLN A 90 23.19 -3.08 7.51
CA GLN A 90 23.46 -2.37 6.25
C GLN A 90 22.63 -2.94 5.08
N GLN A 91 22.51 -4.26 4.98
CA GLN A 91 21.64 -4.90 3.98
C GLN A 91 20.16 -4.62 4.20
N LEU A 92 19.71 -4.65 5.47
CA LEU A 92 18.32 -4.34 5.79
C LEU A 92 18.01 -2.89 5.41
N LYS A 93 18.90 -1.95 5.75
CA LYS A 93 18.82 -0.54 5.41
C LYS A 93 18.74 -0.34 3.91
N SER A 94 19.56 -1.05 3.12
CA SER A 94 19.52 -0.90 1.66
C SER A 94 18.16 -1.29 1.06
N TYR A 95 17.48 -2.30 1.62
CA TYR A 95 16.17 -2.75 1.14
C TYR A 95 15.02 -1.80 1.49
N VAL A 96 15.16 -0.99 2.55
CA VAL A 96 14.11 -0.05 3.00
C VAL A 96 14.42 1.41 2.67
N ASP A 97 15.56 1.67 2.05
CA ASP A 97 15.99 2.99 1.64
C ASP A 97 15.37 3.35 0.28
N ILE A 98 14.70 4.50 0.24
CA ILE A 98 14.01 5.00 -0.95
C ILE A 98 15.01 5.59 -1.96
N SER A 99 16.22 5.94 -1.51
CA SER A 99 17.26 6.53 -2.36
C SER A 99 18.03 5.50 -3.19
N ASN A 100 17.85 4.20 -2.93
CA ASN A 100 18.56 3.11 -3.62
C ASN A 100 17.96 2.69 -4.98
N GLY A 101 17.07 3.50 -5.56
CA GLY A 101 16.49 3.23 -6.88
C GLY A 101 15.79 1.87 -6.95
N ASP A 102 16.10 1.06 -7.96
CA ASP A 102 15.50 -0.26 -8.21
C ASP A 102 15.81 -1.30 -7.10
N ASP A 103 16.91 -1.09 -6.38
CA ASP A 103 17.31 -1.96 -5.26
C ASP A 103 16.67 -1.57 -3.92
N GLY A 104 16.07 -0.37 -3.86
CA GLY A 104 15.39 0.20 -2.70
C GLY A 104 13.87 0.15 -2.77
N LEU A 105 13.19 0.94 -1.95
CA LEU A 105 11.73 1.09 -2.01
C LEU A 105 11.32 2.18 -3.00
N SER A 106 10.35 1.86 -3.86
CA SER A 106 9.64 2.88 -4.64
C SER A 106 8.38 3.33 -3.91
N LEU A 107 8.15 4.65 -3.89
CA LEU A 107 6.95 5.28 -3.35
C LEU A 107 5.90 5.62 -4.42
N ASN A 108 6.17 5.26 -5.68
CA ASN A 108 5.22 5.48 -6.77
C ASN A 108 4.10 4.42 -6.74
N ASN A 109 2.96 4.76 -7.35
CA ASN A 109 1.78 3.90 -7.42
C ASN A 109 1.64 3.14 -8.75
N ASP A 110 2.68 3.10 -9.58
CA ASP A 110 2.68 2.27 -10.78
C ASP A 110 2.91 0.79 -10.43
N GLU A 111 2.46 -0.10 -11.31
CA GLU A 111 2.49 -1.56 -11.11
C GLU A 111 3.90 -2.08 -10.80
N LYS A 112 4.95 -1.53 -11.44
CA LYS A 112 6.33 -1.96 -11.21
C LYS A 112 6.79 -1.58 -9.80
N SER A 113 6.44 -0.36 -9.37
CA SER A 113 6.75 0.12 -8.01
C SER A 113 6.07 -0.70 -6.93
N VAL A 114 4.83 -1.16 -7.17
CA VAL A 114 4.13 -2.09 -6.25
C VAL A 114 4.87 -3.43 -6.16
N ALA A 115 5.18 -4.05 -7.31
CA ALA A 115 5.89 -5.32 -7.34
C ALA A 115 7.29 -5.22 -6.68
N GLN A 116 8.00 -4.12 -6.91
CA GLN A 116 9.28 -3.84 -6.27
C GLN A 116 9.12 -3.73 -4.75
N PHE A 117 8.13 -3.00 -4.27
CA PHE A 117 7.86 -2.86 -2.84
C PHE A 117 7.67 -4.23 -2.16
N GLU A 118 6.86 -5.12 -2.74
CA GLU A 118 6.60 -6.45 -2.18
C GLU A 118 7.86 -7.32 -2.12
N VAL A 119 8.66 -7.30 -3.19
CA VAL A 119 9.92 -8.03 -3.26
C VAL A 119 10.90 -7.52 -2.20
N GLN A 120 11.04 -6.21 -2.06
CA GLN A 120 11.98 -5.61 -1.11
C GLN A 120 11.50 -5.78 0.33
N LEU A 121 10.19 -5.64 0.60
CA LEU A 121 9.61 -5.92 1.91
C LEU A 121 9.84 -7.38 2.32
N LYS A 122 9.70 -8.33 1.39
CA LYS A 122 10.01 -9.75 1.66
C LYS A 122 11.47 -9.97 2.01
N LYS A 123 12.40 -9.32 1.30
CA LYS A 123 13.85 -9.37 1.60
C LYS A 123 14.15 -8.74 2.97
N ALA A 124 13.58 -7.57 3.24
CA ALA A 124 13.70 -6.87 4.52
C ALA A 124 13.20 -7.74 5.69
N ARG A 125 12.02 -8.36 5.57
CA ARG A 125 11.48 -9.25 6.60
C ARG A 125 12.39 -10.45 6.88
N ASN A 126 12.95 -11.04 5.83
CA ASN A 126 13.92 -12.13 5.98
C ASN A 126 15.19 -11.69 6.72
N LYS A 127 15.71 -10.49 6.42
CA LYS A 127 16.88 -9.95 7.15
C LYS A 127 16.54 -9.59 8.59
N LEU A 128 15.38 -9.00 8.83
CA LEU A 128 14.89 -8.71 10.16
C LEU A 128 14.84 -9.96 11.04
N ARG A 129 14.37 -11.09 10.50
CA ARG A 129 14.39 -12.39 11.21
C ARG A 129 15.81 -12.81 11.62
N VAL A 130 16.79 -12.67 10.72
CA VAL A 130 18.19 -13.00 11.00
C VAL A 130 18.76 -12.11 12.10
N ILE A 131 18.52 -10.79 12.03
CA ILE A 131 19.01 -9.82 13.02
C ILE A 131 18.36 -10.11 14.38
N CYS A 132 17.03 -10.30 14.43
CA CYS A 132 16.33 -10.68 15.66
C CYS A 132 16.92 -11.94 16.30
N GLN A 133 17.29 -12.94 15.50
CA GLN A 133 17.90 -14.17 16.01
C GLN A 133 19.31 -13.91 16.59
N LEU A 134 20.13 -13.07 15.94
CA LEU A 134 21.46 -12.69 16.42
C LEU A 134 21.41 -11.83 17.69
N CYS A 135 20.42 -10.93 17.77
CA CYS A 135 20.20 -10.05 18.92
C CYS A 135 19.42 -10.74 20.06
N LYS A 136 18.90 -11.95 19.85
CA LYS A 136 18.02 -12.68 20.78
C LYS A 136 16.71 -11.94 21.10
N GLU A 137 16.20 -11.21 20.12
CA GLU A 137 15.00 -10.37 20.23
C GLU A 137 13.90 -10.85 19.27
N SER A 138 13.66 -12.16 19.22
CA SER A 138 12.64 -12.78 18.34
C SER A 138 11.21 -12.27 18.59
N TRP A 139 10.93 -11.59 19.70
CA TRP A 139 9.63 -10.96 19.92
C TRP A 139 9.40 -9.77 18.97
N LYS A 140 10.46 -9.07 18.54
CA LYS A 140 10.36 -7.93 17.61
C LYS A 140 9.80 -8.36 16.25
N ILE A 141 10.11 -9.56 15.77
CA ILE A 141 9.51 -10.06 14.51
C ILE A 141 8.02 -10.35 14.65
N ASN A 142 7.58 -10.84 15.81
CA ASN A 142 6.15 -11.06 16.06
C ASN A 142 5.39 -9.73 16.07
N GLU A 143 5.99 -8.65 16.60
CA GLU A 143 5.37 -7.32 16.56
C GLU A 143 5.30 -6.76 15.12
N VAL A 144 6.31 -6.99 14.28
CA VAL A 144 6.24 -6.66 12.85
C VAL A 144 5.13 -7.46 12.15
N ASP A 145 5.07 -8.76 12.39
CA ASP A 145 4.08 -9.63 11.75
C ASP A 145 2.65 -9.25 12.22
N LYS A 146 2.45 -8.93 13.50
CA LYS A 146 1.19 -8.37 14.02
C LYS A 146 0.84 -7.02 13.40
N LEU A 147 1.82 -6.15 13.20
CA LEU A 147 1.60 -4.86 12.55
C LEU A 147 1.13 -5.08 11.11
N ILE A 148 1.80 -5.96 10.36
CA ILE A 148 1.41 -6.34 9.00
C ILE A 148 0.00 -6.93 8.98
N GLU A 149 -0.35 -7.77 9.95
CA GLU A 149 -1.68 -8.36 10.07
C GLU A 149 -2.76 -7.33 10.44
N THR A 150 -2.47 -6.41 11.37
CA THR A 150 -3.43 -5.40 11.82
C THR A 150 -3.67 -4.34 10.75
N VAL A 151 -2.59 -3.90 10.11
CA VAL A 151 -2.60 -2.82 9.13
C VAL A 151 -2.98 -3.34 7.75
N GLY A 152 -2.51 -4.53 7.39
CA GLY A 152 -2.86 -5.24 6.15
C GLY A 152 -4.07 -6.17 6.29
N GLY A 153 -4.87 -6.02 7.36
CA GLY A 153 -5.99 -6.90 7.74
C GLY A 153 -6.73 -7.40 6.52
N THR A 154 -6.70 -8.73 6.32
CA THR A 154 -7.06 -9.43 5.07
C THR A 154 -6.91 -8.52 3.86
N MET A 155 -5.76 -8.56 3.18
CA MET A 155 -5.65 -8.06 1.81
C MET A 155 -6.70 -8.77 0.94
N GLN A 156 -7.96 -8.36 1.05
CA GLN A 156 -8.95 -8.47 0.02
C GLN A 156 -8.52 -7.42 -0.97
N VAL A 157 -7.59 -7.82 -1.84
CA VAL A 157 -7.70 -7.44 -3.23
C VAL A 157 -9.12 -7.82 -3.59
N SER A 158 -9.95 -6.82 -3.92
CA SER A 158 -11.36 -6.99 -4.30
C SER A 158 -11.56 -8.33 -5.02
N GLU A 159 -12.28 -9.26 -4.40
CA GLU A 159 -12.77 -10.43 -5.12
C GLU A 159 -13.73 -9.90 -6.18
N ASN A 160 -13.35 -10.13 -7.44
CA ASN A 160 -14.13 -9.92 -8.66
C ASN A 160 -14.68 -8.51 -8.95
N VAL A 161 -14.16 -7.96 -10.05
CA VAL A 161 -14.79 -6.85 -10.81
C VAL A 161 -16.19 -7.25 -11.32
N ASP A 162 -16.50 -8.54 -11.37
CA ASP A 162 -17.78 -9.09 -11.84
C ASP A 162 -18.94 -8.93 -10.85
N ASP A 163 -18.70 -8.54 -9.59
CA ASP A 163 -19.78 -8.32 -8.59
C ASP A 163 -20.30 -6.86 -8.56
N MET A 164 -19.84 -6.01 -9.48
CA MET A 164 -20.25 -4.59 -9.62
C MET A 164 -21.24 -4.31 -10.76
N TRP A 165 -21.88 -5.34 -11.34
CA TRP A 165 -22.92 -5.21 -12.37
C TRP A 165 -24.25 -5.82 -11.93
#